data_AF-A0A0C3M154-F1
#
_entry.id   AF-A0A0C3M154-F1
#
_cell.length_a   1.000
_cell.length_b   1.000
_cell.length_c   1.000
_cell.angle_alpha   90.00
_cell.angle_beta   90.00
_cell.angle_gamma   90.00
#
_symmetry.space_group_name_H-M   'P 1'
#
loop_
_entity.id
_entity.type
_entity.pdbx_description
1 polymer ?
#
loop_
_entity_poly.entity_id
_entity_poly.type
_entity_poly.pdbx_seq_one_letter_code
_entity_poly.pdbx_strand_id
1 'polypeptide(L)'
;MLSKYRPLFRGGSGEEAETFIRAVLDKAIDEGKRKDNEWIVMYAESCLAGEALRWYAHLDSDTQENWKKLQQALLVQYPRAGTDGPALK
;
A
#
# COMPACT_ATOMS: atom_id res chain seq x y z
N MET A 1 22.13 7.52 -3.10
CA MET A 1 21.10 8.56 -3.01
C MET A 1 19.92 8.12 -3.85
N LEU A 2 18.98 7.36 -3.28
CA LEU A 2 17.74 7.06 -3.98
C LEU A 2 16.79 8.22 -3.70
N SER A 3 16.40 8.85 -4.80
CA SER A 3 15.71 10.12 -4.87
C SER A 3 14.50 10.21 -3.93
N LYS A 4 14.33 11.40 -3.34
CA LYS A 4 13.22 11.85 -2.49
C LYS A 4 11.86 11.87 -3.22
N TYR A 5 11.51 10.84 -3.99
CA TYR A 5 10.20 10.75 -4.61
C TYR A 5 9.26 10.02 -3.66
N ARG A 6 8.27 10.75 -3.15
CA ARG A 6 7.11 10.10 -2.53
C ARG A 6 6.45 9.23 -3.59
N PRO A 7 6.27 7.92 -3.34
CA PRO A 7 5.66 7.03 -4.31
C PRO A 7 4.18 7.41 -4.42
N LEU A 8 3.75 7.98 -5.54
CA LEU A 8 2.34 8.32 -5.74
C LEU A 8 1.57 7.07 -6.17
N PHE A 9 0.61 6.62 -5.36
CA PHE A 9 -0.22 5.46 -5.67
C PHE A 9 -1.64 5.87 -6.05
N ARG A 10 -2.05 5.58 -7.28
CA ARG A 10 -3.37 5.90 -7.83
C ARG A 10 -4.31 4.71 -7.83
N GLY A 11 -3.77 3.49 -7.75
CA GLY A 11 -4.54 2.25 -7.78
C GLY A 11 -4.87 1.77 -9.19
N GLY A 12 -3.93 1.88 -10.14
CA GLY A 12 -4.14 1.47 -11.53
C GLY A 12 -3.87 -0.01 -11.81
N SER A 13 -3.02 -0.67 -11.04
CA SER A 13 -2.68 -2.10 -11.25
C SER A 13 -2.10 -2.77 -10.00
N GLY A 14 -2.08 -4.12 -9.99
CA GLY A 14 -1.41 -4.87 -8.94
C GLY A 14 0.11 -4.69 -8.90
N GLU A 15 0.75 -4.46 -10.05
CA GLU A 15 2.18 -4.13 -10.09
C GLU A 15 2.47 -2.77 -9.43
N GLU A 16 1.60 -1.79 -9.64
CA GLU A 16 1.67 -0.50 -8.96
C GLU A 16 1.51 -0.67 -7.45
N ALA A 17 0.61 -1.55 -7.01
CA ALA A 17 0.36 -1.81 -5.58
C ALA A 17 1.56 -2.44 -4.89
N GLU A 18 2.21 -3.45 -5.48
CA GLU A 18 3.42 -4.04 -4.91
C GLU A 18 4.60 -3.08 -4.90
N THR A 19 4.75 -2.30 -5.98
CA THR A 19 5.79 -1.27 -6.07
C THR A 19 5.60 -0.22 -4.98
N PHE A 20 4.36 0.19 -4.75
CA PHE A 20 3.98 1.11 -3.68
C PHE A 20 4.30 0.53 -2.29
N ILE A 21 3.87 -0.69 -1.99
CA ILE A 21 4.13 -1.38 -0.72
C ILE A 21 5.65 -1.44 -0.45
N ARG A 22 6.42 -1.81 -1.48
CA ARG A 22 7.88 -1.88 -1.37
C ARG A 22 8.50 -0.52 -1.08
N ALA A 23 8.08 0.52 -1.81
CA ALA A 23 8.59 1.88 -1.62
C ALA A 23 8.28 2.45 -0.22
N VAL A 24 7.11 2.15 0.32
CA VAL A 24 6.74 2.51 1.71
C VAL A 24 7.66 1.83 2.72
N LEU A 25 7.89 0.52 2.55
CA LEU A 25 8.77 -0.26 3.44
C LEU A 25 10.23 0.19 3.35
N ASP A 26 10.75 0.41 2.15
CA ASP A 26 12.10 0.94 1.93
C ASP A 26 12.25 2.30 2.64
N LYS A 27 11.26 3.19 2.53
CA LYS A 27 11.30 4.48 3.23
C LYS A 27 11.25 4.32 4.76
N ALA A 28 10.42 3.42 5.27
CA ALA A 28 10.36 3.14 6.69
C ALA A 28 11.69 2.56 7.22
N ILE A 29 12.41 1.78 6.43
CA ILE A 29 13.74 1.25 6.78
C ILE A 29 14.77 2.37 6.80
N ASP A 30 14.79 3.22 5.77
CA ASP A 30 15.69 4.37 5.64
C ASP A 30 15.55 5.35 6.82
N GLU A 31 14.32 5.58 7.29
CA GLU A 31 14.02 6.44 8.44
C GLU A 31 14.17 5.72 9.81
N GLY A 32 14.53 4.43 9.83
CA GLY A 32 14.63 3.64 11.07
C GLY A 32 13.27 3.34 11.74
N LYS A 33 12.17 3.54 11.01
CA LYS A 33 10.77 3.44 11.43
C LYS A 33 10.08 2.12 11.05
N ARG A 34 10.84 1.09 10.65
CA ARG A 34 10.31 -0.21 10.21
C ARG A 34 9.29 -0.87 11.17
N LYS A 35 9.40 -0.63 12.48
CA LYS A 35 8.48 -1.19 13.50
C LYS A 35 7.40 -0.21 13.95
N ASP A 36 7.44 1.03 13.46
CA ASP A 36 6.55 2.11 13.85
C ASP A 36 5.33 2.09 12.91
N ASN A 37 4.34 1.30 13.31
CA ASN A 37 3.15 1.03 12.49
C ASN A 37 2.40 2.33 12.14
N GLU A 38 2.21 3.21 13.12
CA GLU A 38 1.51 4.50 12.93
C GLU A 38 2.26 5.38 11.92
N TRP A 39 3.58 5.46 12.05
CA TRP A 39 4.40 6.21 11.10
C TRP A 39 4.27 5.67 9.67
N ILE A 40 4.29 4.34 9.51
CA ILE A 40 4.19 3.69 8.20
C ILE A 40 2.83 3.94 7.56
N VAL A 41 1.74 3.79 8.32
CA VAL A 41 0.38 4.07 7.86
C VAL A 41 0.24 5.52 7.42
N MET A 42 0.68 6.46 8.27
CA MET A 42 0.60 7.89 7.98
C MET A 42 1.38 8.26 6.71
N TYR A 43 2.56 7.65 6.53
CA TYR A 43 3.35 7.84 5.32
C TYR A 43 2.63 7.26 4.09
N ALA A 44 2.11 6.04 4.18
CA ALA A 44 1.38 5.37 3.11
C ALA A 44 0.13 6.16 2.70
N GLU A 45 -0.69 6.60 3.66
CA GLU A 45 -1.88 7.41 3.43
C GLU A 45 -1.53 8.70 2.67
N SER A 46 -0.46 9.39 3.08
CA SER A 46 -0.01 10.63 2.43
C SER A 46 0.43 10.46 0.96
N CYS A 47 0.61 9.21 0.53
CA CYS A 47 1.04 8.82 -0.80
C CYS A 47 -0.12 8.34 -1.68
N LEU A 48 -1.30 8.09 -1.10
CA LEU A 48 -2.49 7.68 -1.83
C LEU A 48 -3.09 8.86 -2.60
N ALA A 49 -3.54 8.60 -3.83
CA ALA A 49 -4.18 9.58 -4.68
C ALA A 49 -5.27 8.93 -5.55
N GLY A 50 -6.12 9.75 -6.16
CA GLY A 50 -7.10 9.28 -7.13
C GLY A 50 -8.05 8.23 -6.56
N GLU A 51 -8.20 7.09 -7.24
CA GLU A 51 -9.13 6.03 -6.84
C GLU A 51 -8.66 5.30 -5.59
N ALA A 52 -7.34 5.09 -5.42
CA ALA A 52 -6.80 4.48 -4.21
C ALA A 52 -7.12 5.28 -2.93
N LEU A 53 -7.07 6.62 -3.00
CA LEU A 53 -7.44 7.47 -1.86
C LEU A 53 -8.94 7.34 -1.53
N ARG A 54 -9.81 7.30 -2.55
CA ARG A 54 -11.25 7.08 -2.34
C ARG A 54 -11.51 5.72 -1.73
N TRP A 55 -10.87 4.68 -2.22
CA TRP A 55 -10.99 3.32 -1.68
C TRP A 55 -10.53 3.26 -0.22
N TYR A 56 -9.39 3.84 0.11
CA TYR A 56 -8.88 3.89 1.49
C TYR A 56 -9.86 4.52 2.47
N ALA A 57 -10.52 5.61 2.07
CA ALA A 57 -11.52 6.28 2.90
C ALA A 57 -12.76 5.41 3.23
N HIS A 58 -13.00 4.32 2.49
CA HIS A 58 -14.09 3.37 2.75
C HIS A 58 -13.67 2.18 3.63
N LEU A 59 -12.37 2.03 3.94
CA LEU A 59 -11.90 0.99 4.83
C LEU A 59 -12.26 1.30 6.29
N ASP A 60 -12.44 0.27 7.10
CA ASP A 60 -12.63 0.43 8.54
C ASP A 60 -11.38 0.99 9.22
N SER A 61 -11.55 1.73 10.33
CA SER A 61 -10.45 2.35 11.08
C SER A 61 -9.36 1.34 11.47
N ASP A 62 -9.72 0.13 11.85
CA ASP A 62 -8.77 -0.93 12.18
C ASP A 62 -7.89 -1.34 10.98
N THR A 63 -8.40 -1.27 9.75
CA THR A 63 -7.60 -1.52 8.54
C THR A 63 -6.75 -0.30 8.19
N GLN A 64 -7.31 0.91 8.31
CA GLN A 64 -6.58 2.15 8.06
C GLN A 64 -5.38 2.30 9.01
N GLU A 65 -5.57 2.06 10.30
CA GLU A 65 -4.57 2.26 11.35
C GLU A 65 -3.54 1.12 11.47
N ASN A 66 -3.68 0.04 10.70
CA ASN A 66 -2.79 -1.12 10.80
C ASN A 66 -2.12 -1.43 9.46
N TRP A 67 -0.81 -1.19 9.36
CA TRP A 67 -0.05 -1.38 8.13
C TRP A 67 -0.15 -2.80 7.58
N LYS A 68 -0.18 -3.83 8.44
CA LYS A 68 -0.31 -5.21 7.96
C LYS A 68 -1.67 -5.46 7.31
N LYS A 69 -2.74 -4.91 7.90
CA LYS A 69 -4.10 -5.04 7.36
C LYS A 69 -4.25 -4.22 6.07
N LEU A 70 -3.73 -3.00 6.06
CA LEU A 70 -3.70 -2.15 4.87
C LEU A 70 -2.92 -2.80 3.73
N GLN A 71 -1.76 -3.42 4.00
CA GLN A 71 -0.98 -4.15 3.01
C GLN A 71 -1.78 -5.31 2.40
N GLN A 72 -2.47 -6.10 3.23
CA GLN A 72 -3.33 -7.18 2.73
C GLN A 72 -4.48 -6.64 1.90
N ALA A 73 -5.14 -5.58 2.37
CA ALA A 73 -6.24 -4.94 1.65
C ALA A 73 -5.79 -4.41 0.28
N LEU A 74 -4.61 -3.79 0.18
CA LEU A 74 -4.03 -3.33 -1.08
C LEU A 74 -3.80 -4.47 -2.08
N LEU A 75 -3.24 -5.60 -1.62
CA LEU A 75 -2.98 -6.76 -2.47
C LEU A 75 -4.25 -7.47 -2.93
N VAL A 76 -5.30 -7.46 -2.11
CA VAL A 76 -6.63 -8.01 -2.46
C VAL A 76 -7.36 -7.09 -3.43
N GLN A 77 -7.33 -5.78 -3.19
CA GLN A 77 -8.01 -4.79 -4.03
C GLN A 77 -7.35 -4.67 -5.42
N TYR A 78 -6.03 -4.78 -5.47
CA TYR A 78 -5.24 -4.63 -6.69
C TYR A 78 -4.43 -5.91 -6.96
N PRO A 79 -5.08 -6.98 -7.44
CA PRO A 79 -4.39 -8.21 -7.78
C PRO A 79 -3.49 -8.01 -9.01
N ARG A 80 -2.39 -8.76 -9.10
CA ARG A 80 -1.64 -8.86 -10.37
C ARG A 80 -2.51 -9.56 -11.41
N ALA A 81 -2.64 -8.95 -12.58
CA ALA A 81 -3.20 -9.63 -13.75
C ALA A 81 -2.29 -10.83 -14.09
N GLY A 82 -2.74 -12.03 -13.77
CA GLY A 82 -1.94 -13.26 -13.80
C GLY A 82 -2.22 -14.21 -12.63
N THR A 83 -2.89 -13.75 -11.57
CA THR A 83 -3.50 -14.63 -10.56
C THR A 83 -4.98 -14.92 -10.87
N ASP A 84 -5.33 -14.98 -12.16
CA ASP A 84 -6.49 -15.73 -12.62
C ASP A 84 -6.03 -17.17 -12.89
N GLY A 85 -5.73 -17.88 -11.80
CA GLY A 85 -5.74 -19.33 -11.78
C GLY A 85 -7.10 -19.75 -11.22
N PRO A 86 -7.87 -20.64 -11.85
CA PRO A 86 -9.23 -20.94 -11.44
C PRO A 86 -9.20 -21.59 -10.05
N ALA A 87 -9.62 -20.84 -9.03
CA ALA A 87 -9.90 -21.39 -7.72
C ALA A 87 -11.29 -22.05 -7.73
N LEU A 88 -11.44 -23.17 -8.44
CA LEU A 88 -12.61 -24.05 -8.33
C LEU A 88 -12.24 -25.52 -8.61
N LYS A 89 -12.04 -26.29 -7.53
CA LYS A 89 -12.89 -27.46 -7.24
C LYS A 89 -12.84 -27.83 -5.76
#